data_AF-A0A1N7NKH1-F1
#
_entry.id   AF-A0A1N7NKH1-F1
#
_cell.length_a   1.000
_cell.length_b   1.000
_cell.length_c   1.000
_cell.angle_alpha   90.00
_cell.angle_beta   90.00
_cell.angle_gamma   90.00
#
_symmetry.space_group_name_H-M   'P 1'
#
loop_
_entity.id
_entity.type
_entity.pdbx_description
1 polymer ?
#
loop_
_entity_poly.entity_id
_entity_poly.type
_entity_poly.pdbx_seq_one_letter_code
_entity_poly.pdbx_strand_id
1 'polypeptide(L)'
;MKTVFKSFSVFALFLFLFSCGESKEEANQRLRAEVIEIHDEVMPFMGDLKTLRKKIAAKADELESSSGSDNADEVQELRLLAKQLDEAFDGMFVWMRQFKQNTDEMSAEEVEAYLLEQKSMIQKVHEDITSSMQRAKSELGEG
;
A
#
# COMPACT_ATOMS: atom_id res chain seq x y z
N MET A 1 31.85 71.34 2.63
CA MET A 1 30.56 71.98 2.32
C MET A 1 29.73 70.95 1.56
N LYS A 2 28.68 70.40 2.17
CA LYS A 2 27.25 70.59 1.81
C LYS A 2 27.01 70.20 0.34
N THR A 3 26.26 69.13 0.03
CA THR A 3 24.85 68.98 0.39
C THR A 3 24.37 67.53 0.39
N VAL A 4 23.48 67.28 1.34
CA VAL A 4 22.59 66.11 1.47
C VAL A 4 21.37 66.35 0.57
N PHE A 5 20.89 65.34 -0.15
CA PHE A 5 19.51 65.31 -0.66
C PHE A 5 18.82 64.03 -0.20
N LYS A 6 17.56 64.19 0.20
CA LYS A 6 16.80 63.32 1.10
C LYS A 6 15.59 62.75 0.34
N SER A 7 15.31 61.47 0.55
CA SER A 7 14.01 60.76 0.41
C SER A 7 13.20 60.80 -0.89
N PHE A 8 12.95 59.62 -1.49
CA PHE A 8 11.60 59.12 -1.84
C PHE A 8 11.73 57.61 -2.15
N SER A 9 11.28 56.72 -1.26
CA SER A 9 10.00 55.98 -1.35
C SER A 9 9.97 54.85 -2.41
N VAL A 10 9.95 53.62 -1.87
CA VAL A 10 9.24 52.42 -2.37
C VAL A 10 9.50 51.97 -3.81
N PHE A 11 10.25 50.86 -3.95
CA PHE A 11 9.94 49.83 -4.95
C PHE A 11 10.22 48.47 -4.30
N ALA A 12 9.22 47.97 -3.56
CA ALA A 12 8.37 46.90 -4.04
C ALA A 12 9.15 45.58 -4.12
N LEU A 13 9.18 44.92 -2.96
CA LEU A 13 8.88 43.50 -2.77
C LEU A 13 8.41 42.81 -4.05
N PHE A 14 9.33 42.38 -4.90
CA PHE A 14 9.08 41.29 -5.85
C PHE A 14 9.41 39.97 -5.16
N LEU A 15 8.70 39.70 -4.07
CA LEU A 15 8.28 38.32 -3.81
C LEU A 15 7.20 38.06 -4.85
N PHE A 16 7.62 37.70 -6.07
CA PHE A 16 6.72 37.02 -6.99
C PHE A 16 6.30 35.75 -6.26
N LEU A 17 5.09 35.83 -5.71
CA LEU A 17 4.30 34.71 -5.28
C LEU A 17 4.24 33.76 -6.48
N PHE A 18 5.08 32.72 -6.46
CA PHE A 18 4.78 31.48 -7.16
C PHE A 18 3.51 30.92 -6.49
N SER A 19 2.37 31.48 -6.84
CA SER A 19 1.09 30.79 -6.69
C SER A 19 1.08 29.72 -7.76
N CYS A 20 1.82 28.64 -7.52
CA CYS A 20 1.73 27.41 -8.30
C CYS A 20 0.38 26.80 -7.92
N GLY A 21 -0.67 27.20 -8.62
CA GLY A 21 -1.93 26.48 -8.59
C GLY A 21 -1.69 25.17 -9.31
N GLU A 22 -1.74 24.07 -8.58
CA GLU A 22 -1.55 22.75 -9.15
C GLU A 22 -2.66 22.44 -10.17
N SER A 23 -2.29 21.88 -11.33
CA SER A 23 -3.27 21.37 -12.28
C SER A 23 -3.91 20.05 -11.81
N LYS A 24 -5.10 19.72 -12.32
CA LYS A 24 -5.75 18.45 -11.96
C LYS A 24 -4.93 17.25 -12.43
N GLU A 25 -4.27 17.38 -13.57
CA GLU A 25 -3.38 16.39 -14.14
C GLU A 25 -2.16 16.13 -13.24
N GLU A 26 -1.54 17.20 -12.70
CA GLU A 26 -0.44 17.07 -11.73
C GLU A 26 -0.91 16.36 -10.45
N ALA A 27 -2.13 16.66 -9.97
CA ALA A 27 -2.70 16.03 -8.78
C ALA A 27 -2.93 14.53 -9.01
N ASN A 28 -3.46 14.17 -10.18
CA ASN A 28 -3.66 12.78 -10.57
C ASN A 28 -2.35 12.01 -10.75
N GLN A 29 -1.29 12.66 -11.25
CA GLN A 29 0.03 12.04 -11.34
C GLN A 29 0.58 11.68 -9.96
N ARG A 30 0.44 12.59 -8.98
CA ARG A 30 0.83 12.30 -7.59
C ARG A 30 -0.01 11.20 -6.97
N LEU A 31 -1.33 11.24 -7.15
CA LEU A 31 -2.21 10.19 -6.63
C LEU A 31 -1.86 8.82 -7.23
N ARG A 32 -1.53 8.75 -8.52
CA ARG A 32 -1.03 7.53 -9.16
C ARG A 32 0.29 7.07 -8.55
N ALA A 33 1.22 7.98 -8.29
CA ALA A 33 2.49 7.65 -7.64
C ALA A 33 2.26 7.06 -6.25
N GLU A 34 1.36 7.64 -5.45
CA GLU A 34 0.99 7.11 -4.12
C GLU A 34 0.39 5.70 -4.21
N VAL A 35 -0.44 5.42 -5.21
CA VAL A 35 -1.00 4.07 -5.43
C VAL A 35 0.11 3.06 -5.72
N ILE A 36 1.08 3.42 -6.56
CA ILE A 36 2.20 2.54 -6.91
C ILE A 36 3.19 2.39 -5.75
N GLU A 37 3.40 3.44 -4.96
CA GLU A 37 4.24 3.39 -3.77
C GLU A 37 3.74 2.33 -2.78
N ILE A 38 2.44 2.29 -2.49
CA ILE A 38 1.83 1.26 -1.62
C ILE A 38 1.98 -0.14 -2.22
N HIS A 39 1.86 -0.28 -3.55
CA HIS A 39 2.14 -1.54 -4.22
C HIS A 39 3.60 -1.97 -3.99
N ASP A 40 4.56 -1.08 -4.23
CA ASP A 40 5.98 -1.36 -4.14
C ASP A 40 6.44 -1.69 -2.71
N GLU A 41 5.80 -1.11 -1.69
CA GLU A 41 6.08 -1.40 -0.27
C GLU A 41 5.91 -2.88 0.08
N VAL A 42 4.93 -3.57 -0.51
CA VAL A 42 4.61 -4.97 -0.16
C VAL A 42 5.13 -5.99 -1.15
N MET A 43 5.61 -5.57 -2.32
CA MET A 43 6.22 -6.45 -3.31
C MET A 43 7.40 -7.29 -2.77
N PRO A 44 8.28 -6.76 -1.90
CA PRO A 44 9.34 -7.56 -1.27
C PRO A 44 8.83 -8.75 -0.43
N PHE A 45 7.58 -8.69 0.05
CA PHE A 45 7.03 -9.70 0.96
C PHE A 45 6.42 -10.92 0.26
N MET A 46 6.32 -10.91 -1.08
CA MET A 46 5.67 -11.98 -1.84
C MET A 46 6.33 -13.36 -1.64
N GLY A 47 7.66 -13.39 -1.48
CA GLY A 47 8.39 -14.63 -1.16
C GLY A 47 8.14 -15.10 0.28
N ASP A 48 8.11 -14.16 1.22
CA ASP A 48 7.89 -14.43 2.64
C ASP A 48 6.48 -14.95 2.90
N LEU A 49 5.45 -14.43 2.23
CA LEU A 49 4.07 -14.95 2.30
C LEU A 49 4.01 -16.45 2.00
N LYS A 50 4.65 -16.88 0.91
CA LYS A 50 4.70 -18.32 0.55
C LYS A 50 5.45 -19.15 1.58
N THR A 51 6.54 -18.60 2.11
CA THR A 51 7.33 -19.27 3.15
C THR A 51 6.53 -19.43 4.43
N LEU A 52 5.89 -18.37 4.92
CA LEU A 52 5.04 -18.38 6.10
C LEU A 52 3.85 -19.32 5.92
N ARG A 53 3.18 -19.27 4.76
CA ARG A 53 2.06 -20.17 4.43
C ARG A 53 2.44 -21.64 4.53
N LYS A 54 3.63 -22.01 4.03
CA LYS A 54 4.15 -23.38 4.15
C LYS A 54 4.45 -23.76 5.61
N LYS A 55 5.08 -22.88 6.38
CA LYS A 55 5.39 -23.12 7.80
C LYS A 55 4.12 -23.28 8.65
N ILE A 56 3.11 -22.43 8.45
CA ILE A 56 1.83 -22.52 9.15
C ILE A 56 1.09 -23.80 8.78
N ALA A 57 1.08 -24.19 7.50
CA ALA A 57 0.47 -25.45 7.08
C ALA A 57 1.17 -26.66 7.72
N ALA A 58 2.50 -26.66 7.79
CA ALA A 58 3.26 -27.71 8.45
C ALA A 58 2.99 -27.78 9.96
N LYS A 59 2.91 -26.63 10.65
CA LYS A 59 2.52 -26.57 12.07
C LYS A 59 1.13 -27.19 12.28
N ALA A 60 0.17 -26.93 11.38
CA ALA A 60 -1.15 -27.55 11.44
C ALA A 60 -1.08 -29.08 11.25
N ASP A 61 -0.30 -29.56 10.26
CA ASP A 61 -0.10 -30.99 10.00
C ASP A 61 0.53 -31.72 11.22
N GLU A 62 1.53 -31.09 11.85
CA GLU A 62 2.22 -31.62 13.03
C GLU A 62 1.27 -31.70 14.24
N LEU A 63 0.49 -30.64 14.48
CA LEU A 63 -0.45 -30.57 15.61
C LEU A 63 -1.59 -31.59 15.48
N GLU A 64 -2.12 -31.76 14.27
CA GLU A 64 -3.14 -32.75 13.94
C GLU A 64 -2.61 -34.18 14.19
N SER A 65 -1.34 -34.43 13.86
CA SER A 65 -0.69 -35.74 14.03
C SER A 65 -0.32 -36.05 15.49
N SER A 66 0.01 -35.04 16.30
CA SER A 66 0.49 -35.23 17.68
C SER A 66 -0.62 -35.40 18.71
N SER A 67 -1.80 -34.84 18.46
CA SER A 67 -2.81 -34.61 19.50
C SER A 67 -4.20 -35.12 19.15
N GLY A 68 -4.39 -35.69 17.96
CA GLY A 68 -5.70 -36.20 17.53
C GLY A 68 -6.78 -35.10 17.57
N SER A 69 -7.95 -35.42 18.12
CA SER A 69 -9.10 -34.50 18.16
C SER A 69 -9.00 -33.36 19.18
N ASP A 70 -8.04 -33.41 20.11
CA ASP A 70 -7.99 -32.47 21.25
C ASP A 70 -7.63 -31.04 20.83
N ASN A 71 -7.02 -30.87 19.65
CA ASN A 71 -6.59 -29.59 19.09
C ASN A 71 -7.31 -29.20 17.79
N ALA A 72 -8.50 -29.74 17.54
CA ALA A 72 -9.22 -29.53 16.28
C ALA A 72 -9.43 -28.04 15.93
N ASP A 73 -9.77 -27.22 16.93
CA ASP A 73 -9.99 -25.78 16.74
C ASP A 73 -8.68 -25.04 16.36
N GLU A 74 -7.58 -25.36 17.04
CA GLU A 74 -6.27 -24.73 16.74
C GLU A 74 -5.76 -25.14 15.36
N VAL A 75 -5.93 -26.42 14.97
CA VAL A 75 -5.62 -26.89 13.61
C VAL A 75 -6.44 -26.09 12.59
N GLN A 76 -7.74 -25.91 12.82
CA GLN A 76 -8.60 -25.15 11.91
C GLN A 76 -8.14 -23.70 11.76
N GLU A 77 -7.78 -23.02 12.86
CA GLU A 77 -7.28 -21.65 12.83
C GLU A 77 -5.96 -21.52 12.06
N LEU A 78 -5.03 -22.47 12.23
CA LEU A 78 -3.79 -22.51 11.45
C LEU A 78 -4.06 -22.73 9.95
N ARG A 79 -5.00 -23.62 9.60
CA ARG A 79 -5.40 -23.81 8.19
C ARG A 79 -6.04 -22.56 7.60
N LEU A 80 -6.88 -21.87 8.37
CA LEU A 80 -7.48 -20.60 7.95
C LEU A 80 -6.40 -19.53 7.72
N LEU A 81 -5.42 -19.42 8.62
CA LEU A 81 -4.31 -18.49 8.46
C LEU A 81 -3.45 -18.82 7.24
N ALA A 82 -3.17 -20.10 6.98
CA ALA A 82 -2.48 -20.54 5.77
C ALA A 82 -3.25 -20.14 4.50
N LYS A 83 -4.58 -20.25 4.51
CA LYS A 83 -5.44 -19.80 3.40
C LYS A 83 -5.38 -18.28 3.23
N GLN A 84 -5.45 -17.51 4.32
CA GLN A 84 -5.39 -16.06 4.28
C GLN A 84 -4.06 -15.53 3.72
N LEU A 85 -2.94 -16.19 4.03
CA LEU A 85 -1.63 -15.87 3.43
C LEU A 85 -1.63 -16.12 1.91
N ASP A 86 -2.30 -17.17 1.44
CA ASP A 86 -2.44 -17.49 0.01
C ASP A 86 -3.35 -16.47 -0.69
N GLU A 87 -4.47 -16.11 -0.06
CA GLU A 87 -5.41 -15.08 -0.55
C GLU A 87 -4.75 -13.70 -0.62
N ALA A 88 -3.93 -13.33 0.38
CA ALA A 88 -3.16 -12.09 0.37
C ALA A 88 -2.12 -12.07 -0.76
N PHE A 89 -1.44 -13.20 -1.00
CA PHE A 89 -0.53 -13.35 -2.13
C PHE A 89 -1.27 -13.16 -3.46
N ASP A 90 -2.38 -13.87 -3.67
CA ASP A 90 -3.16 -13.80 -4.90
C ASP A 90 -3.83 -12.43 -5.12
N GLY A 91 -4.26 -11.78 -4.04
CA GLY A 91 -4.88 -10.45 -4.05
C GLY A 91 -4.01 -9.41 -4.76
N MET A 92 -2.70 -9.44 -4.54
CA MET A 92 -1.76 -8.56 -5.25
C MET A 92 -1.79 -8.79 -6.77
N PHE A 93 -1.81 -10.05 -7.22
CA PHE A 93 -1.87 -10.36 -8.66
C PHE A 93 -3.23 -10.05 -9.28
N VAL A 94 -4.31 -10.20 -8.52
CA VAL A 94 -5.66 -9.77 -8.96
C VAL A 94 -5.66 -8.27 -9.22
N TRP A 95 -5.17 -7.49 -8.25
CA TRP A 95 -5.06 -6.04 -8.38
C TRP A 95 -4.20 -5.62 -9.58
N MET A 96 -2.99 -6.19 -9.72
CA MET A 96 -2.09 -5.87 -10.85
C MET A 96 -2.72 -6.14 -12.22
N ARG A 97 -3.56 -7.17 -12.35
CA ARG A 97 -4.26 -7.46 -13.62
C ARG A 97 -5.39 -6.48 -13.91
N GLN A 98 -5.98 -5.87 -12.89
CA GLN A 98 -7.08 -4.92 -13.01
C GLN A 98 -6.60 -3.48 -13.14
N PHE A 99 -5.41 -3.18 -12.63
CA PHE A 99 -4.83 -1.83 -12.67
C PHE A 99 -4.52 -1.39 -14.10
N LYS A 100 -5.08 -0.24 -14.50
CA LYS A 100 -4.91 0.37 -15.81
C LYS A 100 -3.72 1.34 -15.77
N GLN A 101 -2.67 0.98 -16.50
CA GLN A 101 -1.49 1.85 -16.66
C GLN A 101 -1.82 3.09 -17.49
N ASN A 102 -2.67 2.95 -18.51
CA ASN A 102 -3.10 4.03 -19.39
C ASN A 102 -4.54 4.44 -19.06
N THR A 103 -4.79 5.75 -18.97
CA THR A 103 -6.10 6.35 -18.71
C THR A 103 -6.42 7.47 -19.72
N ASP A 104 -5.89 7.38 -20.94
CA ASP A 104 -5.99 8.41 -21.99
C ASP A 104 -7.44 8.63 -22.46
N GLU A 105 -8.30 7.64 -22.28
CA GLU A 105 -9.73 7.71 -22.63
C GLU A 105 -10.60 8.36 -21.52
N MET A 106 -10.00 8.74 -20.38
CA MET A 106 -10.72 9.24 -19.20
C MET A 106 -10.49 10.75 -19.02
N SER A 107 -11.51 11.48 -18.56
CA SER A 107 -11.36 12.87 -18.13
C SER A 107 -10.50 12.96 -16.86
N ALA A 108 -10.00 14.16 -16.54
CA ALA A 108 -9.19 14.36 -15.33
C ALA A 108 -9.96 14.01 -14.05
N GLU A 109 -11.27 14.25 -14.00
CA GLU A 109 -12.14 13.88 -12.89
C GLU A 109 -12.37 12.36 -12.82
N GLU A 110 -12.54 11.69 -13.97
CA GLU A 110 -12.68 10.23 -14.03
C GLU A 110 -11.39 9.53 -13.60
N VAL A 111 -10.22 10.06 -14.00
CA VAL A 111 -8.92 9.57 -13.57
C VAL A 111 -8.76 9.68 -12.05
N GLU A 112 -9.14 10.81 -11.45
CA GLU A 112 -9.08 10.97 -10.00
C GLU A 112 -9.95 9.92 -9.29
N ALA A 113 -11.22 9.79 -9.68
CA ALA A 113 -12.15 8.85 -9.07
C ALA A 113 -11.63 7.40 -9.18
N TYR A 114 -11.10 7.03 -10.35
CA TYR A 114 -10.48 5.74 -10.57
C TYR A 114 -9.27 5.52 -9.66
N LEU A 115 -8.35 6.48 -9.58
CA LEU A 115 -7.15 6.33 -8.76
C LEU A 115 -7.46 6.29 -7.26
N LEU A 116 -8.49 7.02 -6.79
CA LEU A 116 -8.97 6.91 -5.40
C LEU A 116 -9.51 5.52 -5.10
N GLU A 117 -10.26 4.92 -6.03
CA GLU A 117 -10.71 3.53 -5.91
C GLU A 117 -9.52 2.56 -5.88
N GLN A 118 -8.56 2.70 -6.81
CA GLN A 118 -7.37 1.87 -6.84
C GLN A 118 -6.52 2.01 -5.57
N LYS A 119 -6.46 3.22 -4.99
CA LYS A 119 -5.80 3.47 -3.71
C LYS A 119 -6.44 2.69 -2.58
N SER A 120 -7.77 2.70 -2.49
CA SER A 120 -8.48 1.90 -1.50
C SER A 120 -8.25 0.40 -1.68
N MET A 121 -8.22 -0.09 -2.93
CA MET A 121 -7.97 -1.50 -3.22
C MET A 121 -6.54 -1.94 -2.84
N ILE A 122 -5.53 -1.16 -3.21
CA ILE A 122 -4.14 -1.50 -2.89
C ILE A 122 -3.85 -1.35 -1.39
N GLN A 123 -4.50 -0.42 -0.69
CA GLN A 123 -4.46 -0.34 0.77
C GLN A 123 -5.00 -1.61 1.42
N LYS A 124 -6.11 -2.15 0.89
CA LYS A 124 -6.67 -3.41 1.38
C LYS A 124 -5.71 -4.58 1.16
N VAL A 125 -5.10 -4.67 -0.02
CA VAL A 125 -4.06 -5.67 -0.32
C VAL A 125 -2.87 -5.53 0.67
N HIS A 126 -2.41 -4.30 0.90
CA HIS A 126 -1.35 -4.03 1.87
C HIS A 126 -1.71 -4.51 3.29
N GLU A 127 -2.92 -4.17 3.77
CA GLU A 127 -3.41 -4.62 5.09
C GLU A 127 -3.51 -6.15 5.18
N ASP A 128 -4.04 -6.81 4.14
CA ASP A 128 -4.19 -8.27 4.11
C ASP A 128 -2.81 -8.96 4.15
N ILE A 129 -1.82 -8.44 3.42
CA ILE A 129 -0.43 -8.93 3.45
C ILE A 129 0.18 -8.74 4.84
N THR A 130 0.20 -7.50 5.34
CA THR A 130 0.92 -7.16 6.57
C THR A 130 0.30 -7.84 7.80
N SER A 131 -1.03 -7.86 7.90
CA SER A 131 -1.74 -8.48 9.03
C SER A 131 -1.63 -10.01 9.04
N SER A 132 -1.75 -10.67 7.88
CA SER A 132 -1.60 -12.13 7.79
C SER A 132 -0.17 -12.56 8.11
N MET A 133 0.83 -11.81 7.64
CA MET A 133 2.23 -12.05 7.99
C MET A 133 2.51 -11.86 9.48
N GLN A 134 1.98 -10.80 10.09
CA GLN A 134 2.15 -10.56 11.53
C GLN A 134 1.58 -11.72 12.36
N ARG A 135 0.36 -12.17 12.02
CA ARG A 135 -0.28 -13.31 12.67
C ARG A 135 0.53 -14.60 12.48
N ALA A 136 1.02 -14.85 11.27
CA ALA A 136 1.85 -16.02 10.98
C ALA A 136 3.17 -16.02 11.76
N LYS A 137 3.84 -14.88 11.85
CA LYS A 137 5.07 -14.74 12.65
C LYS A 137 4.79 -14.96 14.14
N SER A 138 3.67 -14.44 14.66
CA SER A 138 3.25 -14.70 16.05
C SER A 138 3.03 -16.20 16.30
N GLU A 139 2.33 -16.89 15.39
CA GLU A 139 2.10 -18.33 15.48
C GLU A 139 3.40 -19.15 15.44
N LEU A 140 4.42 -18.67 14.74
CA LEU A 140 5.71 -19.34 14.59
C LEU A 140 6.75 -18.92 15.65
N GLY A 141 6.44 -17.94 16.50
CA GLY A 141 7.41 -17.37 17.45
C GLY A 141 8.52 -16.54 16.77
N GLU A 142 8.24 -15.98 15.59
CA GLU A 142 9.16 -15.15 14.77
C GLU A 142 8.83 -13.65 14.88
N GLY A 143 8.11 -13.24 15.93
CA GLY A 143 7.61 -11.87 16.17
C GLY A 143 8.59 -10.94 16.88
#